data_AF-A0AAV4BS04-F1
#
_entry.id   AF-A0AAV4BS04-F1
#
_cell.length_a   1.000
_cell.length_b   1.000
_cell.length_c   1.000
_cell.angle_alpha   90.00
_cell.angle_beta   90.00
_cell.angle_gamma   90.00
#
_symmetry.space_group_name_H-M   'P 1'
#
loop_
_entity.id
_entity.type
_entity.pdbx_description
1 polymer ?
#
loop_
_entity_poly.entity_id
_entity_poly.type
_entity_poly.pdbx_seq_one_letter_code
_entity_poly.pdbx_strand_id
1 'polypeptide(L)'
;MVSDGKVYKQGEVIRNEPCVRCYCPLGGGEPVCDVTACPLSECVDPKEVPGLCCPICPNGPNCQIGLLTLPINQSVVIEGATCACERFVDTDGHTRVSARCNKDIDQTDEREHTDLPL
;
A
#
# COMPACT_ATOMS: atom_id res chain seq x y z
N MET A 1 -24.27 13.92 29.34
CA MET A 1 -24.68 12.90 28.34
C MET A 1 -24.28 11.54 28.87
N VAL A 2 -25.07 10.46 28.66
CA VAL A 2 -24.69 9.11 29.10
C VAL A 2 -24.34 8.24 27.89
N SER A 3 -23.13 7.66 27.86
CA SER A 3 -22.73 6.63 26.87
C SER A 3 -22.10 5.46 27.65
N ASP A 4 -22.48 4.22 27.31
CA ASP A 4 -22.11 3.00 28.05
C ASP A 4 -22.31 3.10 29.59
N GLY A 5 -23.38 3.80 30.01
CA GLY A 5 -23.70 4.01 31.42
C GLY A 5 -22.82 5.04 32.16
N LYS A 6 -21.90 5.72 31.48
CA LYS A 6 -21.06 6.79 32.05
C LYS A 6 -21.55 8.17 31.62
N VAL A 7 -21.57 9.11 32.56
CA VAL A 7 -21.92 10.52 32.28
C VAL A 7 -20.68 11.28 31.83
N TYR A 8 -20.74 11.89 30.65
CA TYR A 8 -19.67 12.69 30.06
C TYR A 8 -20.06 14.17 29.94
N LYS A 9 -19.06 15.04 30.08
CA LYS A 9 -19.16 16.50 29.92
C LYS A 9 -19.09 16.90 28.45
N GLN A 10 -19.64 18.08 28.13
CA GLN A 10 -19.49 18.67 26.81
C GLN A 10 -17.99 18.87 26.48
N GLY A 11 -17.59 18.50 25.27
CA GLY A 11 -16.19 18.56 24.82
C GLY A 11 -15.28 17.47 25.37
N GLU A 12 -15.76 16.58 26.24
CA GLU A 12 -14.96 15.50 26.80
C GLU A 12 -14.60 14.47 25.72
N VAL A 13 -13.32 14.09 25.65
CA VAL A 13 -12.85 13.00 24.80
C VAL A 13 -13.06 11.70 25.55
N ILE A 14 -13.92 10.84 25.02
CA ILE A 14 -14.36 9.61 25.69
C ILE A 14 -13.61 8.38 25.19
N ARG A 15 -13.05 8.46 23.98
CA ARG A 15 -12.19 7.45 23.37
C ARG A 15 -11.08 8.16 22.60
N ASN A 16 -9.84 7.77 22.87
CA ASN A 16 -8.66 8.34 22.23
C ASN A 16 -7.69 7.22 21.87
N GLU A 17 -7.99 6.53 20.78
CA GLU A 17 -7.14 5.49 20.18
C GLU A 17 -6.45 6.05 18.93
N PRO A 18 -5.34 5.45 18.47
CA PRO A 18 -4.57 6.01 17.37
C PRO A 18 -5.37 6.36 16.11
N CYS A 19 -6.34 5.52 15.72
CA CYS A 19 -7.20 5.77 14.56
C CYS A 19 -8.58 6.33 14.88
N VAL A 20 -8.97 6.40 16.16
CA VAL A 20 -10.35 6.73 16.55
C VAL A 20 -10.34 7.70 17.69
N ARG A 21 -10.91 8.88 17.45
CA ARG A 21 -11.13 9.89 18.48
C ARG A 21 -12.63 10.17 18.60
N CYS A 22 -13.22 9.79 19.73
CA CYS A 22 -14.62 10.08 20.02
C CYS A 22 -14.73 11.14 21.12
N TYR A 23 -15.61 12.11 20.92
CA TYR A 23 -15.86 13.18 21.88
C TYR A 23 -17.35 13.53 21.98
N CYS A 24 -17.72 14.09 23.12
CA CYS A 24 -19.05 14.64 23.32
C CYS A 24 -19.15 16.01 22.65
N PRO A 25 -20.08 16.23 21.71
CA PRO A 25 -20.23 17.53 21.06
C PRO A 25 -20.63 18.61 22.08
N LEU A 26 -20.24 19.86 21.81
CA LEU A 26 -20.51 20.99 22.71
C LEU A 26 -22.02 21.25 22.90
N GLY A 27 -22.85 20.93 21.91
CA GLY A 27 -24.30 21.01 22.02
C GLY A 27 -24.94 19.90 22.88
N GLY A 28 -24.14 18.96 23.39
CA GLY A 28 -24.66 17.68 23.89
C GLY A 28 -25.23 16.82 22.76
N GLY A 29 -25.73 15.63 23.09
CA GLY A 29 -26.21 14.64 22.10
C GLY A 29 -25.32 13.41 22.05
N GLU A 30 -25.41 12.63 20.98
CA GLU A 30 -24.61 11.41 20.79
C GLU A 30 -23.12 11.70 20.60
N PRO A 31 -22.22 10.74 20.88
CA PRO A 31 -20.80 10.95 20.68
C PRO A 31 -20.49 11.10 19.20
N VAL A 32 -19.57 12.02 18.88
CA VAL A 32 -19.04 12.17 17.53
C VAL A 32 -17.67 11.51 17.50
N CYS A 33 -17.46 10.62 16.53
CA CYS A 33 -16.20 9.91 16.35
C CYS A 33 -15.54 10.30 15.03
N ASP A 34 -14.31 10.78 15.13
CA ASP A 34 -13.41 10.97 14.00
C ASP A 34 -12.65 9.64 13.81
N VAL A 35 -12.82 9.02 12.63
CA VAL A 35 -12.13 7.78 12.26
C VAL A 35 -11.17 8.06 11.12
N THR A 36 -9.90 7.74 11.34
CA THR A 36 -8.84 7.88 10.34
C THR A 36 -8.68 6.56 9.59
N ALA A 37 -8.88 6.59 8.26
CA ALA A 37 -8.52 5.48 7.39
C ALA A 37 -7.05 5.54 7.02
N CYS A 38 -6.39 4.38 6.94
CA CYS A 38 -4.99 4.32 6.54
C CYS A 38 -4.83 4.34 5.01
N PRO A 39 -3.76 4.98 4.51
CA PRO A 39 -3.43 4.92 3.09
C PRO A 39 -3.05 3.49 2.70
N LEU A 40 -3.11 3.20 1.40
CA LEU A 40 -2.59 1.95 0.86
C LEU A 40 -1.08 1.85 1.13
N SER A 41 -0.63 0.69 1.61
CA SER A 41 0.80 0.45 1.85
C SER A 41 1.60 0.48 0.54
N GLU A 42 2.77 1.13 0.57
CA GLU A 42 3.73 1.16 -0.54
C GLU A 42 4.78 0.03 -0.46
N CYS A 43 4.66 -0.88 0.51
CA CYS A 43 5.57 -1.99 0.73
C CYS A 43 4.82 -3.27 1.09
N VAL A 44 5.49 -4.42 0.93
CA VAL A 44 4.96 -5.74 1.32
C VAL A 44 5.26 -6.11 2.78
N ASP A 45 6.09 -5.32 3.46
CA ASP A 45 6.53 -5.51 4.85
C ASP A 45 6.10 -4.36 5.79
N PRO A 46 4.83 -3.89 5.76
CA PRO A 46 4.37 -2.86 6.66
C PRO A 46 4.46 -3.32 8.12
N LYS A 47 4.87 -2.42 9.00
CA LYS A 47 5.04 -2.68 10.43
C LYS A 47 4.14 -1.78 11.25
N GLU A 48 3.34 -2.41 12.11
CA GLU A 48 2.57 -1.71 13.14
C GLU A 48 3.51 -1.10 14.20
N VAL A 49 3.25 0.16 14.55
CA VAL A 49 4.02 0.88 15.56
C VAL A 49 3.08 1.34 16.66
N PRO A 50 3.32 0.93 17.93
CA PRO A 50 2.48 1.35 19.04
C PRO A 50 2.31 2.87 19.10
N GLY A 51 1.05 3.30 19.15
CA GLY A 51 0.68 4.73 19.20
C GLY A 51 0.49 5.39 17.83
N LEU A 52 0.83 4.74 16.72
CA LEU A 52 0.47 5.20 15.38
C LEU A 52 -0.83 4.55 14.91
N CYS A 53 -1.62 5.30 14.14
CA CYS A 53 -2.83 4.75 13.51
C CYS A 53 -2.47 3.76 12.40
N CYS A 54 -1.50 4.14 11.57
CA CYS A 54 -1.18 3.42 10.35
C CYS A 54 0.18 2.76 10.43
N PRO A 55 0.33 1.59 9.79
CA PRO A 55 1.61 0.94 9.70
C PRO A 55 2.59 1.78 8.88
N ILE A 56 3.87 1.56 9.12
CA ILE A 56 4.96 2.19 8.38
C ILE A 56 5.68 1.17 7.50
N CYS A 57 6.32 1.65 6.44
CA CYS A 57 7.25 0.86 5.63
C CYS A 57 8.69 1.10 6.13
N PRO A 58 9.23 0.27 7.03
CA PRO A 58 10.53 0.54 7.67
C PRO A 58 11.68 0.54 6.67
N ASN A 59 11.56 -0.22 5.58
CA ASN A 59 12.55 -0.33 4.51
C ASN A 59 12.20 0.54 3.29
N GLY A 60 11.21 1.43 3.43
CA GLY A 60 10.65 2.19 2.32
C GLY A 60 9.84 1.33 1.34
N PRO A 61 9.41 1.91 0.21
CA PRO A 61 8.62 1.22 -0.79
C PRO A 61 9.35 0.03 -1.41
N ASN A 62 8.68 -1.12 -1.49
CA ASN A 62 9.26 -2.36 -2.00
C ASN A 62 8.19 -3.31 -2.53
N CYS A 63 8.65 -4.30 -3.28
CA CYS A 63 7.83 -5.34 -3.88
C CYS A 63 8.39 -6.71 -3.52
N GLN A 64 7.55 -7.75 -3.57
CA GLN A 64 7.97 -9.12 -3.36
C GLN A 64 7.91 -9.93 -4.66
N ILE A 65 8.99 -10.65 -4.96
CA ILE A 65 9.07 -11.62 -6.06
C ILE A 65 9.47 -12.98 -5.46
N GLY A 66 8.50 -13.86 -5.27
CA GLY A 66 8.71 -15.12 -4.54
C GLY A 66 9.15 -14.84 -3.10
N LEU A 67 10.41 -15.16 -2.77
CA LEU A 67 11.02 -14.92 -1.46
C LEU A 67 11.93 -13.68 -1.42
N LEU A 68 12.12 -13.00 -2.55
CA LEU A 68 12.96 -11.81 -2.64
C LEU A 68 12.12 -10.55 -2.45
N THR A 69 12.52 -9.70 -1.50
CA THR A 69 12.01 -8.33 -1.40
C THR A 69 12.93 -7.39 -2.14
N LEU A 70 12.38 -6.66 -3.11
CA LEU A 70 13.09 -5.75 -3.98
C LEU A 70 12.66 -4.31 -3.69
N PRO A 71 13.58 -3.42 -3.30
CA PRO A 71 13.30 -1.99 -3.20
C PRO A 71 12.79 -1.40 -4.52
N ILE A 72 12.02 -0.31 -4.43
CA ILE A 72 11.53 0.38 -5.62
C ILE A 72 12.67 0.88 -6.54
N ASN A 73 12.40 0.91 -7.84
CA ASN A 73 13.32 1.25 -8.93
C ASN A 73 14.52 0.29 -9.06
N GLN A 74 14.40 -0.93 -8.55
CA GLN A 74 15.37 -2.00 -8.77
C GLN A 74 14.77 -3.09 -9.66
N SER A 75 15.66 -3.83 -10.33
CA SER A 75 15.32 -4.98 -11.16
C SER A 75 16.23 -6.18 -10.88
N VAL A 76 15.71 -7.37 -11.17
CA VAL A 76 16.40 -8.65 -11.02
C VAL A 76 16.00 -9.57 -12.17
N VAL A 77 16.91 -10.44 -12.60
CA VAL A 77 16.62 -11.48 -13.61
C VAL A 77 16.39 -12.81 -12.90
N ILE A 78 15.21 -13.40 -13.10
CA ILE A 78 14.80 -14.69 -12.52
C ILE A 78 14.30 -15.58 -13.66
N GLU A 79 14.95 -16.73 -13.87
CA GLU A 79 14.55 -17.71 -14.91
C GLU A 79 14.40 -17.11 -16.32
N GLY A 80 15.28 -16.17 -16.68
CA GLY A 80 15.23 -15.46 -17.97
C GLY A 80 14.14 -14.39 -18.08
N ALA A 81 13.46 -14.05 -16.98
CA ALA A 81 12.56 -12.92 -16.89
C ALA A 81 13.21 -11.76 -16.12
N THR A 82 13.16 -10.56 -16.68
CA THR A 82 13.53 -9.32 -16.01
C THR A 82 12.33 -8.83 -15.20
N CYS A 83 12.45 -8.84 -13.88
CA CYS A 83 11.45 -8.34 -12.94
C CYS A 83 11.88 -6.98 -12.38
N ALA A 84 11.02 -5.97 -12.49
CA ALA A 84 11.24 -4.64 -11.94
C ALA A 84 10.19 -4.29 -10.88
N CYS A 85 10.63 -3.67 -9.77
CA CYS A 85 9.75 -3.14 -8.73
C CYS A 85 9.54 -1.65 -8.95
N GLU A 86 8.32 -1.25 -9.33
CA GLU A 86 7.99 0.12 -9.70
C GLU A 86 6.58 0.52 -9.23
N ARG A 87 6.27 1.81 -9.38
CA ARG A 87 4.92 2.35 -9.14
C ARG A 87 4.09 2.24 -10.40
N PHE A 88 2.88 1.73 -10.26
CA PHE A 88 1.90 1.61 -11.33
C PHE A 88 0.56 2.17 -10.88
N VAL A 89 -0.16 2.81 -11.79
CA VAL A 89 -1.54 3.24 -11.56
C VAL A 89 -2.46 2.07 -11.88
N ASP A 90 -3.34 1.69 -10.96
CA ASP A 90 -4.36 0.67 -11.18
C ASP A 90 -5.56 1.22 -11.97
N THR A 91 -6.52 0.34 -12.26
CA THR A 91 -7.73 0.70 -13.03
C THR A 91 -8.61 1.73 -12.33
N ASP A 92 -8.48 1.83 -11.01
CA ASP A 92 -9.25 2.76 -10.17
C ASP A 92 -8.51 4.11 -10.00
N GLY A 93 -7.33 4.26 -10.62
CA GLY A 93 -6.51 5.47 -10.54
C GLY A 93 -5.60 5.53 -9.31
N HIS A 94 -5.48 4.45 -8.53
CA HIS A 94 -4.60 4.41 -7.37
C HIS A 94 -3.19 3.98 -7.76
N THR A 95 -2.18 4.65 -7.20
CA THR A 95 -0.78 4.25 -7.35
C THR A 95 -0.45 3.09 -6.43
N ARG A 96 0.11 2.01 -6.98
CA ARG A 96 0.52 0.78 -6.28
C ARG A 96 1.97 0.47 -6.60
N VAL A 97 2.69 -0.01 -5.59
CA VAL A 97 4.05 -0.53 -5.73
C VAL A 97 3.95 -2.03 -5.95
N SER A 98 4.45 -2.52 -7.09
CA SER A 98 4.36 -3.95 -7.43
C SER A 98 5.54 -4.40 -8.28
N ALA A 99 5.83 -5.70 -8.29
CA ALA A 99 6.81 -6.27 -9.18
C ALA A 99 6.16 -6.69 -10.49
N ARG A 100 6.75 -6.33 -11.62
CA ARG A 100 6.34 -6.81 -12.95
C ARG A 100 7.51 -7.51 -13.62
N CYS A 101 7.27 -8.74 -14.06
CA CYS A 101 8.27 -9.60 -14.70
C CYS A 101 7.96 -9.74 -16.18
N ASN A 102 8.90 -9.34 -17.04
CA ASN A 102 8.84 -9.54 -18.47
C ASN A 102 9.90 -10.57 -18.85
N LYS A 103 9.52 -11.62 -19.57
CA LYS A 103 10.49 -12.47 -20.24
C LYS A 103 11.04 -11.68 -21.41
N ASP A 104 12.35 -11.49 -21.44
CA ASP A 104 13.02 -10.99 -22.64
C ASP A 104 12.89 -12.12 -23.68
N ILE A 105 11.84 -12.06 -24.49
CA ILE A 105 11.76 -12.87 -25.71
C ILE A 105 12.88 -12.30 -26.58
N ASP A 106 13.95 -13.07 -26.71
CA ASP A 106 15.08 -12.73 -27.57
C ASP A 106 14.53 -12.35 -28.96
N GLN A 107 14.62 -11.07 -29.32
CA GLN A 107 14.25 -10.56 -30.65
C GLN A 107 15.31 -10.95 -31.69
N THR A 108 15.66 -12.24 -31.76
CA THR A 108 16.63 -12.79 -32.72
C THR A 108 16.04 -13.85 -33.64
N ASP A 109 14.74 -14.14 -33.58
CA ASP A 109 14.07 -15.08 -34.49
C ASP A 109 13.21 -14.39 -35.58
N GLU A 110 13.69 -13.27 -36.13
CA GLU A 110 13.16 -12.66 -37.37
C GLU A 110 14.28 -12.34 -38.39
N ARG A 111 15.32 -13.18 -38.48
CA ARG A 111 16.25 -13.16 -39.62
C ARG A 111 16.64 -14.57 -40.09
N GLU A 112 15.68 -15.31 -40.62
CA GLU A 112 15.99 -16.34 -41.64
C GLU A 112 14.80 -16.63 -42.56
N HIS A 113 14.54 -15.72 -43.50
CA HIS A 113 14.20 -16.15 -44.86
C HIS A 113 14.83 -15.17 -45.85
N THR A 114 16.05 -15.53 -46.25
CA THR A 114 16.84 -14.98 -47.33
C THR A 114 16.07 -14.89 -48.65
N ASP A 115 16.40 -13.87 -49.45
CA ASP A 115 16.01 -13.66 -50.84
C ASP A 115 16.15 -14.89 -51.77
N LEU A 116 15.09 -15.12 -52.58
CA LEU A 116 15.01 -15.56 -54.00
C LEU A 116 15.65 -16.91 -54.48
N PRO A 117 15.33 -17.47 -55.68
CA PRO A 117 14.39 -17.05 -56.75
C PRO A 117 13.42 -18.16 -57.28
N LEU A 118 12.41 -17.76 -58.05
CA LEU A 118 12.15 -18.25 -59.43
C LEU A 118 11.17 -17.33 -60.17
#